data_AF-A0A843IT56-F1
#
_entry.id   AF-A0A843IT56-F1
#
_cell.length_a   1.000
_cell.length_b   1.000
_cell.length_c   1.000
_cell.angle_alpha   90.00
_cell.angle_beta   90.00
_cell.angle_gamma   90.00
#
_symmetry.space_group_name_H-M   'P 1'
#
loop_
_entity.id
_entity.type
_entity.pdbx_description
1 polymer ?
#
loop_
_entity_poly.entity_id
_entity_poly.type
_entity_poly.pdbx_seq_one_letter_code
_entity_poly.pdbx_strand_id
1 'polypeptide(L)' 'MMERVTIRLPTQQVAMLEKLVEAGEFPTVSEAVRYSVRELIGKHANRVIRDSEQISFEM' A
#
# COMPACT_ATOMS: atom_id res chain seq x y z
N MET A 1 1.83 -8.23 13.93
CA MET A 1 2.55 -7.01 14.34
C MET A 1 2.47 -5.99 13.21
N MET A 2 2.60 -4.69 13.52
CA MET A 2 2.58 -3.61 12.53
C MET A 2 3.91 -2.85 12.60
N GLU A 3 4.55 -2.62 11.45
CA GLU A 3 5.77 -1.83 11.36
C GLU A 3 5.47 -0.41 10.88
N ARG A 4 6.19 0.58 11.43
CA ARG A 4 6.05 1.99 11.02
C ARG A 4 6.99 2.28 9.87
N VAL A 5 6.45 2.78 8.77
CA VAL A 5 7.21 3.21 7.59
C VAL A 5 6.97 4.70 7.35
N THR A 6 8.02 5.45 7.03
CA THR A 6 7.93 6.87 6.62
C THR A 6 8.14 6.96 5.12
N ILE A 7 7.15 7.51 4.40
CA ILE A 7 7.19 7.70 2.94
C ILE A 7 6.92 9.16 2.58
N ARG A 8 7.36 9.57 1.38
CA ARG A 8 7.00 10.87 0.81
C ARG A 8 5.89 10.68 -0.20
N LEU A 9 4.82 11.46 -0.06
CA LEU A 9 3.70 11.49 -0.99
C LEU A 9 3.53 12.90 -1.55
N PRO A 10 3.09 13.05 -2.81
CA PRO A 10 2.69 14.34 -3.35
C PRO A 10 1.62 14.99 -2.47
N THR A 11 1.72 16.30 -2.25
CA THR A 11 0.79 17.06 -1.38
C THR A 11 -0.67 16.86 -1.78
N GLN A 12 -0.95 16.79 -3.08
CA GLN A 12 -2.30 16.55 -3.60
C GLN A 12 -2.87 15.19 -3.17
N GLN A 13 -2.02 14.15 -3.09
CA GLN A 13 -2.46 12.82 -2.65
C GLN A 13 -2.74 12.79 -1.15
N VAL A 14 -1.93 13.48 -0.34
CA VAL A 14 -2.17 13.61 1.10
C VAL A 14 -3.50 14.32 1.35
N ALA A 15 -3.75 15.44 0.66
CA ALA A 15 -5.01 16.17 0.77
C ALA A 15 -6.22 15.32 0.35
N MET A 16 -6.08 14.50 -0.69
CA MET A 16 -7.16 13.59 -1.11
C MET A 16 -7.42 12.50 -0.06
N LEU A 17 -6.36 11.92 0.54
CA LEU A 17 -6.51 10.94 1.61
C LEU A 17 -7.23 11.52 2.83
N GLU A 18 -6.94 12.77 3.19
CA GLU A 18 -7.66 13.49 4.24
C GLU A 18 -9.15 13.67 3.89
N LYS A 19 -9.47 14.03 2.65
CA LYS A 19 -10.87 14.14 2.18
C LYS A 19 -11.64 12.82 2.25
N LEU A 20 -10.98 11.69 1.98
CA LEU A 20 -11.60 10.37 2.12
C LEU A 20 -11.95 10.06 3.59
N VAL A 21 -11.11 10.50 4.54
CA VAL A 21 -11.39 10.35 5.97
C VAL A 21 -12.51 11.30 6.41
N GLU A 22 -12.48 12.55 5.96
CA GLU A 22 -13.55 13.52 6.22
C GLU A 22 -14.92 13.06 5.69
N ALA A 23 -14.94 12.38 4.55
CA ALA A 23 -16.15 11.78 3.97
C ALA A 23 -16.64 10.53 4.73
N GLY A 24 -15.85 9.99 5.66
CA GLY A 24 -16.16 8.79 6.42
C GLY A 24 -15.88 7.47 5.69
N GLU A 25 -15.26 7.51 4.51
CA GLU A 25 -14.89 6.32 3.73
C GLU A 25 -13.81 5.49 4.44
N PHE A 26 -12.89 6.15 5.14
CA PHE A 26 -11.87 5.51 5.95
C PHE A 26 -11.78 6.15 7.34
N PRO A 27 -11.52 5.35 8.39
CA PRO A 27 -11.44 5.87 9.75
C PRO A 27 -10.18 6.72 9.99
N THR A 28 -9.08 6.47 9.25
CA THR A 28 -7.84 7.25 9.33
C THR A 28 -7.10 7.23 7.99
N VAL A 29 -6.20 8.19 7.79
CA VAL A 29 -5.28 8.21 6.63
C VAL A 29 -4.44 6.94 6.58
N SER A 30 -4.01 6.43 7.75
CA SER A 30 -3.23 5.19 7.85
C SER A 30 -4.00 3.97 7.34
N GLU A 31 -5.32 3.90 7.57
CA GLU A 31 -6.15 2.82 6.99
C GLU A 31 -6.32 2.96 5.49
N ALA A 32 -6.58 4.18 4.98
CA ALA A 32 -6.69 4.42 3.55
C ALA A 32 -5.41 3.99 2.81
N VAL A 33 -4.23 4.39 3.33
CA VAL A 33 -2.94 3.98 2.77
C VAL A 33 -2.75 2.47 2.87
N ARG A 34 -3.10 1.84 3.99
CA ARG A 34 -2.94 0.39 4.16
C ARG A 34 -3.86 -0.40 3.22
N TYR A 35 -5.07 0.10 2.96
CA TYR A 35 -5.97 -0.46 1.96
C TYR A 35 -5.35 -0.38 0.57
N SER A 36 -4.84 0.79 0.16
CA SER A 36 -4.17 0.95 -1.14
C SER A 36 -2.95 0.03 -1.30
N VAL A 37 -2.12 -0.10 -0.28
CA VAL A 37 -0.96 -1.01 -0.28
C VAL A 37 -1.40 -2.47 -0.39
N ARG A 38 -2.43 -2.88 0.35
CA ARG A 38 -2.97 -4.24 0.28
C ARG A 38 -3.51 -4.56 -1.10
N GLU A 39 -4.27 -3.64 -1.71
CA GLU A 39 -4.79 -3.79 -3.07
C GLU A 39 -3.66 -3.89 -4.10
N LEU A 40 -2.62 -3.06 -3.98
CA LEU A 40 -1.44 -3.12 -4.84
C LEU A 40 -0.74 -4.48 -4.72
N ILE A 41 -0.47 -4.93 -3.49
CA ILE A 41 0.15 -6.23 -3.24
C ILE A 41 -0.74 -7.35 -3.78
N GLY A 42 -2.04 -7.35 -3.49
CA GLY A 42 -2.96 -8.38 -3.99
C GLY A 42 -2.97 -8.49 -5.52
N LYS A 43 -2.92 -7.35 -6.22
CA LYS A 43 -2.88 -7.30 -7.69
C LYS A 43 -1.54 -7.76 -8.28
N HIS A 44 -0.42 -7.53 -7.58
CA HIS A 44 0.93 -7.79 -8.13
C HIS A 44 1.64 -8.99 -7.50
N ALA A 45 1.18 -9.51 -6.37
CA ALA A 45 1.84 -10.58 -5.61
C ALA A 45 1.99 -11.86 -6.44
N ASN A 46 1.00 -12.22 -7.25
CA ASN A 46 1.11 -13.39 -8.13
C ASN A 46 2.25 -13.29 -9.16
N ARG A 47 2.62 -12.07 -9.58
CA ARG A 47 3.76 -11.85 -10.47
C ARG A 47 5.07 -11.86 -9.69
N VAL A 48 5.12 -11.10 -8.59
CA VAL A 48 6.34 -10.95 -7.80
C VAL A 48 6.76 -12.25 -7.12
N ILE A 49 5.82 -13.06 -6.60
CA ILE A 49 6.11 -14.37 -6.00
C ILE A 49 6.72 -15.32 -7.04
N ARG A 50 6.17 -15.35 -8.27
CA ARG A 50 6.73 -16.17 -9.36
C ARG A 50 8.16 -15.74 -9.72
N ASP A 51 8.40 -14.44 -9.81
CA ASP A 51 9.70 -13.91 -10.17
C ASP A 51 10.72 -14.13 -9.03
N SER A 52 10.30 -14.00 -7.77
CA SER A 52 11.17 -14.21 -6.60
C SER A 52 11.46 -15.68 -6.30
N GLU A 53 10.51 -16.59 -6.55
CA GLU A 53 10.78 -18.02 -6.55
C GLU A 53 11.82 -18.38 -7.62
N GLN A 54 11.66 -17.92 -8.87
CA GLN A 54 12.66 -18.15 -9.93
C GLN A 54 14.06 -17.64 -9.57
N ILE A 55 14.19 -16.44 -9.01
CA ILE A 55 15.48 -15.88 -8.59
C ILE A 55 16.12 -16.72 -7.45
N SER A 56 15.31 -17.32 -6.58
CA SER A 56 15.82 -18.19 -5.51
C SER A 56 16.25 -19.59 -5.98
N PHE A 57 15.76 -20.06 -7.13
CA PHE A 57 16.16 -21.34 -7.74
C PHE A 57 17.41 -21.22 -8.62
N GLU A 58 17.75 -20.02 -9.10
CA GLU A 58 18.92 -19.76 -9.94
C GLU A 58 20.18 -19.34 -9.15
N MET A 59 20.13 -19.37 -7.81
CA MET A 59 21.25 -19.04 -6.92
C MET A 59 21.88 -20.27 -6.27
#